data_AF-A0A948Z9J8-F1
#
_entry.id   AF-A0A948Z9J8-F1
#
_cell.length_a   1.000
_cell.length_b   1.000
_cell.length_c   1.000
_cell.angle_alpha   90.00
_cell.angle_beta   90.00
_cell.angle_gamma   90.00
#
_symmetry.space_group_name_H-M   'P 1'
#
loop_
_entity.id
_entity.type
_entity.pdbx_description
1 polymer ?
#
loop_
_entity_poly.entity_id
_entity_poly.type
_entity_poly.pdbx_seq_one_letter_code
_entity_poly.pdbx_strand_id
1 'polypeptide(L)' 'MNDSKETKKGSVLVVGGGVAGVQAALDLSDLGYYVYLVEKSASIGGVMARLDKTFPTNDCSICILAPKLVEAGRSP' A
#
# COMPACT_ATOMS: atom_id res chain seq x y z
N MET A 1 19.25 14.13 6.30
CA MET A 1 19.81 13.08 7.16
C MET A 1 19.49 11.74 6.51
N ASN A 2 20.54 11.05 6.07
CA ASN A 2 20.65 9.64 5.65
C ASN A 2 19.94 9.20 4.35
N ASP A 3 20.49 9.66 3.22
CA ASP A 3 20.59 8.85 1.99
C ASP A 3 21.60 7.71 2.21
N SER A 4 21.32 6.83 3.18
CA SER A 4 21.97 5.53 3.22
C SER A 4 21.35 4.73 2.09
N LYS A 5 22.01 4.75 0.93
CA LYS A 5 21.73 3.90 -0.22
C LYS A 5 22.04 2.44 0.18
N GLU A 6 21.25 1.91 1.10
CA GLU A 6 21.18 0.48 1.37
C GLU A 6 20.85 -0.16 0.04
N THR A 7 21.67 -1.12 -0.36
CA THR A 7 21.58 -1.80 -1.66
C THR A 7 20.27 -2.59 -1.69
N LYS A 8 19.14 -1.90 -1.93
CA LYS A 8 17.81 -2.52 -2.07
C LYS A 8 17.99 -3.63 -3.10
N LYS A 9 17.69 -4.87 -2.69
CA LYS A 9 18.09 -6.11 -3.40
C LYS A 9 17.56 -6.20 -4.84
N GLY A 10 16.54 -5.39 -5.15
CA GLY A 10 15.99 -5.18 -6.48
C GLY A 10 14.89 -4.11 -6.43
N SER A 11 14.39 -3.73 -7.60
CA SER A 11 13.23 -2.84 -7.74
C SER A 11 12.02 -3.61 -8.23
N VAL A 12 10.84 -3.36 -7.64
CA VAL A 12 9.57 -3.97 -8.00
C VAL A 12 8.56 -2.89 -8.36
N LEU A 13 7.77 -3.12 -9.41
CA LEU A 13 6.66 -2.26 -9.79
C LEU A 13 5.34 -2.97 -9.49
N VAL A 14 4.52 -2.36 -8.62
CA VAL A 14 3.16 -2.78 -8.31
C VAL A 14 2.20 -1.86 -9.04
N VAL A 15 1.35 -2.45 -9.89
CA VAL A 15 0.33 -1.72 -10.66
C VAL A 15 -1.04 -1.98 -10.04
N GLY A 16 -1.70 -0.91 -9.60
CA GLY A 16 -3.00 -0.93 -8.92
C GLY A 16 -2.86 -0.72 -7.40
N GLY A 17 -3.24 0.46 -6.93
CA GLY A 17 -3.28 0.86 -5.52
C GLY A 17 -4.54 0.43 -4.79
N GLY A 18 -5.13 -0.73 -5.10
CA GLY A 18 -6.19 -1.34 -4.29
C GLY A 18 -5.63 -1.97 -3.01
N VAL A 19 -6.50 -2.55 -2.17
CA VAL A 19 -6.08 -3.23 -0.92
C VAL A 19 -5.01 -4.31 -1.16
N ALA A 20 -5.11 -5.05 -2.26
CA ALA A 20 -4.13 -6.09 -2.61
C ALA A 20 -2.77 -5.50 -3.00
N GLY A 21 -2.74 -4.46 -3.84
CA GLY A 21 -1.50 -3.84 -4.28
C GLY A 21 -0.80 -3.05 -3.19
N VAL A 22 -1.56 -2.37 -2.32
CA VAL A 22 -1.02 -1.70 -1.14
C VAL A 22 -0.36 -2.70 -0.19
N GLN A 23 -1.03 -3.83 0.09
CA GLN A 23 -0.44 -4.85 0.96
C GLN A 23 0.81 -5.46 0.32
N ALA A 24 0.76 -5.81 -0.96
CA ALA A 24 1.93 -6.35 -1.67
C ALA A 24 3.10 -5.36 -1.65
N ALA A 25 2.83 -4.07 -1.79
CA ALA A 25 3.88 -3.04 -1.74
C ALA A 25 4.50 -2.90 -0.35
N LEU A 26 3.69 -2.96 0.71
CA LEU A 26 4.17 -2.95 2.09
C LEU A 26 5.03 -4.19 2.39
N ASP A 27 4.54 -5.38 2.06
CA ASP A 27 5.27 -6.63 2.30
C ASP A 27 6.62 -6.64 1.57
N LEU A 28 6.67 -6.14 0.33
CA LEU A 28 7.91 -6.03 -0.45
C LEU A 28 8.86 -4.95 0.09
N SER A 29 8.31 -3.84 0.60
CA SER A 29 9.09 -2.79 1.25
C SER A 29 9.74 -3.30 2.53
N ASP A 30 9.01 -4.06 3.34
CA ASP A 30 9.51 -4.67 4.58
C ASP A 30 10.61 -5.71 4.32
N LEU A 31 10.56 -6.37 3.17
CA LEU A 31 11.62 -7.28 2.69
C LEU A 31 12.88 -6.54 2.16
N GLY A 32 12.85 -5.21 2.09
CA GLY A 32 13.99 -4.37 1.66
C GLY A 32 14.09 -4.16 0.14
N TYR A 33 13.00 -4.31 -0.60
CA TYR A 33 12.94 -3.98 -2.03
C TYR A 33 12.56 -2.52 -2.28
N TYR A 34 13.00 -1.95 -3.41
CA TYR A 34 12.52 -0.64 -3.84
C TYR A 34 11.19 -0.83 -4.57
N VAL A 35 10.08 -0.39 -3.98
CA VAL A 35 8.75 -0.61 -4.57
C VAL A 35 8.21 0.67 -5.19
N TYR A 36 7.87 0.60 -6.47
CA TYR A 36 7.07 1.60 -7.16
C TYR A 36 5.60 1.17 -7.10
N LEU A 37 4.73 1.99 -6.52
CA LEU A 37 3.28 1.76 -6.54
C LEU A 37 2.62 2.74 -7.52
N VAL A 38 1.99 2.23 -8.57
CA VAL A 38 1.32 3.03 -9.60
C VAL A 38 -0.17 2.77 -9.56
N GLU A 39 -0.96 3.82 -9.35
CA GLU A 39 -2.42 3.80 -9.43
C GLU A 39 -2.89 4.71 -10.56
N LYS A 40 -3.96 4.30 -11.26
CA LYS A 40 -4.57 5.07 -12.34
C LYS A 40 -5.39 6.24 -11.79
N SER A 41 -6.09 6.05 -10.68
CA SER A 41 -6.86 7.12 -10.03
C SER A 41 -6.00 8.05 -9.18
N ALA A 42 -6.50 9.25 -8.92
CA ALA A 42 -5.84 10.23 -8.05
C ALA A 42 -5.67 9.75 -6.59
N SER A 43 -6.45 8.75 -6.17
CA SER A 43 -6.42 8.19 -4.82
C SER A 43 -6.13 6.69 -4.85
N ILE A 44 -5.38 6.22 -3.86
CA ILE A 44 -5.21 4.79 -3.53
C ILE A 44 -6.36 4.30 -2.64
N GLY A 45 -6.61 2.99 -2.64
CA GLY A 45 -7.64 2.29 -1.86
C GLY A 45 -8.62 1.46 -2.71
N GLY A 46 -8.69 1.69 -4.02
CA GLY A 46 -9.48 0.89 -4.96
C GLY A 46 -10.97 0.80 -4.61
N VAL A 47 -11.57 -0.37 -4.85
CA VAL A 47 -13.01 -0.62 -4.57
C VAL A 47 -13.29 -0.64 -3.07
N MET A 48 -12.35 -1.12 -2.25
CA MET A 48 -12.55 -1.25 -0.80
C MET A 48 -12.77 0.12 -0.15
N ALA A 49 -12.11 1.18 -0.63
CA ALA A 49 -12.33 2.54 -0.16
C ALA A 49 -13.73 3.11 -0.46
N ARG A 50 -14.52 2.44 -1.32
CA ARG A 50 -15.89 2.83 -1.67
C ARG A 50 -16.96 2.03 -0.95
N LEU A 51 -16.57 1.01 -0.17
CA LEU A 51 -17.50 0.23 0.64
C LEU A 51 -17.71 0.92 1.98
N ASP A 52 -18.89 0.82 2.58
CA ASP A 52 -19.08 1.30 3.95
C ASP A 52 -18.63 0.24 4.96
N LYS A 53 -19.00 -1.02 4.72
CA LYS A 53 -18.79 -2.13 5.64
C LYS A 53 -18.18 -3.35 4.95
N THR A 54 -17.35 -4.10 5.66
CA THR A 54 -16.78 -5.37 5.18
C THR A 54 -17.35 -6.56 5.93
N PHE A 55 -17.98 -7.48 5.20
CA PHE A 55 -18.38 -8.79 5.74
C PHE A 55 -17.13 -9.60 6.14
N PRO A 56 -17.13 -10.47 7.17
CA PRO A 56 -18.25 -10.85 8.06
C PRO A 56 -18.41 -9.99 9.30
N THR A 57 -17.41 -9.20 9.67
CA THR A 57 -17.39 -8.44 10.91
C THR A 57 -18.25 -7.17 10.87
N ASN A 58 -18.62 -6.71 9.67
CA ASN A 58 -19.29 -5.43 9.44
C ASN A 58 -18.51 -4.25 10.04
N ASP A 59 -17.18 -4.34 9.98
CA ASP A 59 -16.29 -3.23 10.29
C ASP A 59 -16.33 -2.16 9.21
N CYS A 60 -16.04 -0.92 9.59
CA CYS A 60 -15.93 0.17 8.64
C CYS A 60 -14.73 -0.06 7.72
N SER A 61 -14.95 -0.10 6.40
CA SER A 61 -13.91 -0.44 5.42
C SER A 61 -12.68 0.46 5.56
N ILE A 62 -12.92 1.76 5.75
CA ILE A 62 -11.87 2.77 5.83
C ILE A 62 -11.09 2.65 7.13
N CYS A 63 -11.69 2.16 8.22
CA CYS A 63 -10.99 1.95 9.48
C CYS A 63 -9.90 0.88 9.35
N ILE A 64 -10.12 -0.12 8.50
CA ILE A 64 -9.13 -1.18 8.24
C ILE A 64 -8.14 -0.76 7.14
N LEU A 65 -8.62 -0.04 6.12
CA LEU A 65 -7.82 0.31 4.96
C LEU A 65 -6.92 1.53 5.19
N ALA A 66 -7.43 2.58 5.84
CA ALA A 66 -6.69 3.82 6.07
C ALA A 66 -5.31 3.65 6.70
N PRO A 67 -5.10 2.84 7.76
CA PRO A 67 -3.76 2.67 8.32
C PRO A 67 -2.77 2.14 7.28
N LYS A 68 -3.18 1.17 6.44
CA LYS A 68 -2.34 0.62 5.37
C LYS A 68 -2.02 1.65 4.29
N LEU A 69 -2.97 2.51 3.93
CA LEU A 69 -2.74 3.57 2.95
C LEU A 69 -1.76 4.63 3.49
N VAL A 70 -1.87 4.98 4.78
CA VAL A 70 -0.96 5.93 5.43
C VAL A 70 0.44 5.34 5.54
N GLU A 71 0.56 4.06 5.87
CA GLU A 71 1.83 3.35 5.93
C GLU A 71 2.50 3.32 4.56
N ALA A 72 1.77 2.93 3.51
CA ALA A 72 2.31 2.91 2.14
C ALA A 72 2.73 4.30 1.64
N GLY A 73 2.11 5.37 2.13
CA GLY A 73 2.52 6.75 1.83
C GLY A 73 3.72 7.25 2.64
N ARG A 74 4.10 6.55 3.72
CA ARG A 74 5.23 6.91 4.59
C ARG A 74 6.42 5.97 4.44
N SER A 75 6.26 4.82 3.78
CA SER A 75 7.33 3.86 3.56
C SER A 75 8.46 4.42 2.67
N PRO A 76 9.74 4.15 3.01
CA PRO A 76 10.93 4.63 2.30
C PRO A 76 11.36 3.82 1.05
#